data_AF-A0A2L0D1F1-F1
#
_entry.id   AF-A0A2L0D1F1-F1
#
_cell.length_a   1.000
_cell.length_b   1.000
_cell.length_c   1.000
_cell.angle_alpha   90.00
_cell.angle_beta   90.00
_cell.angle_gamma   90.00
#
_symmetry.space_group_name_H-M   'P 1'
#
loop_
_entity.id
_entity.type
_entity.pdbx_description
1 polymer ?
#
loop_
_entity_poly.entity_id
_entity_poly.type
_entity_poly.pdbx_seq_one_letter_code
_entity_poly.pdbx_strand_id
1 'polypeptide(L)'
;RTCEGCKGFFKRTVQKGSKYVCLADKACPVDKRRRNRCQFCRFQKCLAVGMVKEVVRTDSLKGRRGRLPSKPKSPQESPPSPPVSLITALVRAHVDTTPDLANLDYSQYLEPSPIEPIMAESEKIQQFYTLLTTSVDVIKNFADKIPGFQEVCPEDRELLFQSASLELFVLRLAYRTHPNDTKLT
;
A
#
# COMPACT_ATOMS: atom_id res chain seq x y z
N ARG A 1 -32.38 21.45 -6.92
CA ARG A 1 -32.81 20.75 -8.17
C ARG A 1 -31.63 20.71 -9.15
N THR A 2 -31.40 19.58 -9.80
CA THR A 2 -30.30 19.37 -10.76
C THR A 2 -30.79 19.57 -12.19
N CYS A 3 -30.04 20.25 -13.05
CA CYS A 3 -30.38 20.35 -14.48
C CYS A 3 -30.03 19.07 -15.25
N GLU A 4 -30.75 18.78 -16.35
CA GLU A 4 -30.52 17.57 -17.17
C GLU A 4 -29.09 17.45 -17.69
N GLY A 5 -28.43 18.57 -18.01
CA GLY A 5 -27.04 18.57 -18.43
C GLY A 5 -26.07 18.03 -17.36
N CYS A 6 -26.30 18.32 -16.08
CA CYS A 6 -25.47 17.80 -14.98
C CYS A 6 -25.86 16.37 -14.60
N LYS A 7 -27.14 16.01 -14.68
CA LYS A 7 -27.62 14.63 -14.50
C LYS A 7 -27.00 13.68 -15.53
N GLY A 8 -27.02 14.05 -16.81
CA GLY A 8 -26.41 13.25 -17.88
C GLY A 8 -24.89 13.17 -17.78
N PHE A 9 -24.24 14.27 -17.40
CA PHE A 9 -22.80 14.28 -17.12
C PHE A 9 -22.45 13.32 -15.99
N PHE A 10 -23.09 13.44 -14.83
CA PHE A 10 -22.85 12.60 -13.65
C PHE A 10 -23.06 11.11 -13.96
N LYS A 11 -24.16 10.76 -14.64
CA LYS A 11 -24.43 9.39 -15.09
C LYS A 11 -23.26 8.83 -15.92
N ARG A 12 -22.81 9.55 -16.94
CA ARG A 12 -21.71 9.08 -17.82
C ARG A 12 -20.39 8.96 -17.07
N THR A 13 -20.08 9.93 -16.21
CA THR A 13 -18.86 9.91 -15.39
C THR A 13 -18.81 8.67 -14.49
N VAL A 14 -19.91 8.37 -13.79
CA VAL A 14 -19.99 7.21 -12.88
C VAL A 14 -19.97 5.90 -13.67
N GLN A 15 -20.79 5.76 -14.72
CA GLN A 15 -20.85 4.52 -15.50
C GLN A 15 -19.53 4.16 -16.17
N LYS A 16 -18.75 5.16 -16.62
CA LYS A 16 -17.45 4.95 -17.27
C LYS A 16 -16.27 4.96 -16.29
N GLY A 17 -16.50 5.16 -14.99
CA GLY A 17 -15.42 5.32 -14.01
C GLY A 17 -14.44 6.46 -14.35
N SER A 18 -14.91 7.53 -15.01
CA SER A 18 -14.02 8.56 -15.55
C SER A 18 -13.33 9.35 -14.43
N LYS A 19 -12.01 9.44 -14.51
CA LYS A 19 -11.17 10.29 -13.64
C LYS A 19 -10.85 11.58 -14.39
N TYR A 20 -11.08 12.72 -13.75
CA TYR A 20 -10.79 14.04 -14.32
C TYR A 20 -9.69 14.73 -13.52
N VAL A 21 -8.93 15.59 -14.17
CA VAL A 21 -7.90 16.45 -13.55
C VAL A 21 -8.28 17.91 -13.81
N CYS A 22 -8.09 18.77 -12.82
CA CYS A 22 -8.17 20.22 -13.02
C CYS A 22 -6.79 20.75 -13.39
N LEU A 23 -6.72 21.58 -14.42
CA LEU A 23 -5.48 22.24 -14.87
C LEU A 23 -5.27 23.62 -14.24
N ALA A 24 -6.08 23.96 -13.24
CA ALA A 24 -6.03 25.20 -12.46
C ALA A 24 -6.18 24.83 -10.97
N ASP A 25 -6.61 25.76 -10.13
CA ASP A 25 -6.61 25.58 -8.66
C ASP A 25 -7.78 24.75 -8.10
N LYS A 26 -8.33 23.82 -8.88
CA LYS A 26 -9.49 22.98 -8.48
C LYS A 26 -10.73 23.77 -8.02
N ALA A 27 -10.80 25.07 -8.30
CA ALA A 27 -11.85 25.99 -7.89
C ALA A 27 -12.58 26.63 -9.09
N CYS A 28 -12.61 25.97 -10.26
CA CYS A 28 -13.22 26.55 -11.46
C CYS A 28 -14.73 26.82 -11.26
N PRO A 29 -15.24 27.99 -11.66
CA PRO A 29 -16.66 28.32 -11.53
C PRO A 29 -17.52 27.42 -12.44
N VAL A 30 -18.49 26.73 -11.83
CA VAL A 30 -19.45 25.86 -12.52
C VAL A 30 -20.82 26.53 -12.55
N ASP A 31 -21.08 27.24 -13.64
CA ASP A 31 -22.33 27.95 -13.95
C ASP A 31 -22.95 27.44 -15.27
N LYS A 32 -24.13 27.97 -15.66
CA LYS A 32 -24.86 27.52 -16.87
C LYS A 32 -24.03 27.64 -18.15
N ARG A 33 -23.16 28.65 -18.26
CA ARG A 33 -22.37 28.98 -19.46
C ARG A 33 -21.03 28.24 -19.49
N ARG A 34 -20.38 28.06 -18.34
CA ARG A 34 -19.00 27.56 -18.23
C ARG A 34 -18.86 26.19 -17.58
N ARG A 35 -19.96 25.51 -17.21
CA ARG A 35 -19.92 24.16 -16.61
C ARG A 35 -19.14 23.11 -17.43
N ASN A 36 -18.97 23.30 -18.74
CA ASN A 36 -18.21 22.37 -19.59
C ASN A 36 -16.69 22.62 -19.58
N ARG A 37 -16.21 23.74 -19.01
CA ARG A 37 -14.80 24.15 -19.09
C ARG A 37 -13.86 23.27 -18.26
N CYS A 38 -14.32 22.77 -17.11
CA CYS A 38 -13.54 21.87 -16.27
C CYS A 38 -14.42 20.72 -15.77
N GLN A 39 -14.13 19.51 -16.26
CA GLN A 39 -14.87 18.31 -15.89
C GLN A 39 -14.65 17.91 -14.43
N PHE A 40 -13.42 18.11 -13.91
CA PHE A 40 -13.10 17.87 -12.50
C PHE A 40 -13.99 18.71 -11.58
N CYS A 41 -13.93 20.04 -11.68
CA CYS A 41 -14.68 20.95 -10.82
C CYS A 41 -16.20 20.75 -10.98
N ARG A 42 -16.67 20.44 -12.20
CA ARG A 42 -18.07 20.09 -12.44
C ARG A 42 -18.49 18.84 -11.68
N PHE A 43 -17.68 17.77 -11.74
CA PHE A 43 -17.99 16.52 -11.05
C PHE A 43 -17.93 16.68 -9.53
N GLN A 44 -16.91 17.36 -9.02
CA GLN A 44 -16.82 17.69 -7.59
C GLN A 44 -18.04 18.49 -7.12
N LYS A 45 -18.49 19.49 -7.89
CA LYS A 45 -19.72 20.22 -7.55
C LYS A 45 -20.96 19.32 -7.56
N CYS A 46 -21.07 18.36 -8.50
CA CYS A 46 -22.18 17.40 -8.50
C CYS A 46 -22.22 16.57 -7.21
N LEU A 47 -21.07 16.11 -6.72
CA LEU A 47 -20.97 15.39 -5.45
C LEU A 47 -21.31 16.32 -4.27
N ALA A 48 -20.76 17.54 -4.25
CA ALA A 48 -20.98 18.51 -3.18
C ALA A 48 -22.45 18.91 -3.02
N VAL A 49 -23.24 18.95 -4.11
CA VAL A 49 -24.68 19.21 -4.05
C VAL A 49 -25.53 17.95 -3.80
N GLY A 50 -24.91 16.82 -3.47
CA GLY A 50 -25.59 15.60 -3.04
C GLY A 50 -25.97 14.60 -4.15
N MET A 51 -25.31 14.63 -5.32
CA MET A 51 -25.47 13.53 -6.27
C MET A 51 -24.71 12.28 -5.78
N VAL A 52 -25.43 11.18 -5.64
CA VAL A 52 -24.95 9.91 -5.08
C VAL A 52 -24.52 8.99 -6.22
N LYS A 53 -23.32 8.40 -6.16
CA LYS A 53 -22.80 7.56 -7.27
C LYS A 53 -23.53 6.22 -7.34
N GLU A 54 -23.87 5.69 -6.16
CA GLU A 54 -24.46 4.38 -5.90
C GLU A 54 -25.87 4.24 -6.50
N VAL A 55 -26.57 5.35 -6.72
CA VAL A 55 -27.90 5.35 -7.36
C VAL A 55 -27.82 5.34 -8.89
N VAL A 56 -26.63 5.51 -9.48
CA VAL A 56 -26.44 5.41 -10.92
C VAL A 56 -26.33 3.94 -11.31
N ARG A 57 -27.32 3.43 -12.04
CA ARG A 57 -27.29 2.07 -12.60
C ARG A 57 -26.11 1.91 -13.56
N THR A 58 -25.16 1.05 -13.22
CA THR A 58 -24.10 0.57 -14.11
C THR A 58 -24.64 -0.50 -15.07
N ASP A 59 -23.93 -0.81 -16.16
CA ASP A 59 -24.40 -1.81 -17.14
C ASP A 59 -24.60 -3.21 -16.52
N SER A 60 -23.92 -3.52 -15.41
CA SER A 60 -24.14 -4.72 -14.58
C SER A 60 -25.55 -4.81 -13.96
N LEU A 61 -26.36 -3.75 -14.01
CA LEU A 61 -27.72 -3.69 -13.46
C LEU A 61 -28.81 -3.53 -14.53
N LYS A 62 -28.49 -3.67 -15.83
CA LYS A 62 -29.47 -3.64 -16.92
C LYS A 62 -30.45 -4.82 -16.76
N GLY A 63 -31.71 -4.51 -16.44
CA GLY A 63 -32.79 -5.50 -16.32
C GLY A 63 -33.67 -5.37 -15.06
N ARG A 64 -33.13 -4.87 -13.94
CA ARG A 64 -33.93 -4.64 -12.72
C ARG A 64 -34.55 -3.23 -12.70
N ARG A 65 -35.75 -3.10 -13.28
CA ARG A 65 -36.59 -1.91 -13.05
C ARG A 65 -37.05 -1.90 -11.58
N GLY A 66 -36.82 -0.80 -10.89
CA GLY A 66 -37.55 -0.46 -9.65
C GLY A 66 -36.99 -0.88 -8.29
N ARG A 67 -35.85 -1.59 -8.20
CA ARG A 67 -35.26 -1.94 -6.89
C ARG A 67 -33.83 -1.41 -6.77
N LEU A 68 -33.58 -0.53 -5.80
CA LEU A 68 -32.22 -0.30 -5.28
C LEU A 68 -31.67 -1.66 -4.85
N PRO A 69 -30.37 -1.97 -5.02
CA PRO A 69 -29.80 -3.14 -4.38
C PRO A 69 -30.10 -3.04 -2.89
N SER A 70 -30.98 -3.91 -2.39
CA SER A 70 -31.06 -4.14 -0.95
C SER A 70 -29.66 -4.56 -0.55
N LYS A 71 -29.06 -3.80 0.39
CA LYS A 71 -27.82 -4.16 1.07
C LYS A 71 -27.84 -5.68 1.30
N PRO A 72 -26.88 -6.47 0.76
CA PRO A 72 -26.81 -7.86 1.16
C PRO A 72 -26.75 -7.88 2.69
N LYS A 73 -27.60 -8.68 3.33
CA LYS A 73 -27.43 -9.00 4.75
C LYS A 73 -26.05 -9.64 4.84
N SER A 74 -25.04 -8.87 5.23
CA SER A 74 -23.82 -9.46 5.74
C SER A 74 -24.22 -10.25 6.99
N PRO A 75 -23.60 -11.41 7.25
CA PRO A 75 -23.58 -11.95 8.59
C PRO A 75 -23.14 -10.83 9.53
N GLN A 76 -23.72 -10.82 10.73
CA GLN A 76 -23.45 -9.86 11.78
C GLN A 76 -22.00 -10.00 12.24
N GLU A 77 -21.07 -9.41 11.50
CA GLU A 77 -19.74 -9.10 12.02
C GLU A 77 -19.85 -7.75 12.73
N SER A 78 -19.29 -7.73 13.94
CA SER A 78 -18.96 -6.55 14.74
C SER A 78 -18.66 -5.31 13.89
N PRO A 79 -18.97 -4.08 14.39
CA PRO A 79 -18.69 -2.85 13.65
C PRO A 79 -17.26 -2.90 13.10
N PRO A 80 -17.05 -2.64 11.79
CA PRO A 80 -15.73 -2.75 11.21
C PRO A 80 -14.82 -1.83 12.01
N SER A 81 -13.80 -2.43 12.63
CA SER A 81 -12.74 -1.69 13.29
C SER A 81 -12.33 -0.55 12.36
N PRO A 82 -12.07 0.66 12.89
CA PRO A 82 -11.64 1.77 12.05
C PRO A 82 -10.50 1.30 11.15
N PRO A 83 -10.48 1.71 9.86
CA PRO A 83 -9.46 1.25 8.93
C PRO A 83 -8.09 1.51 9.56
N VAL A 84 -7.30 0.44 9.70
CA VAL A 84 -5.97 0.52 10.28
C VAL A 84 -5.19 1.55 9.47
N SER A 85 -4.65 2.57 10.14
CA SER A 85 -3.91 3.62 9.44
C SER A 85 -2.73 3.00 8.68
N LEU A 86 -2.34 3.59 7.54
CA LEU A 86 -1.20 3.11 6.77
C LEU A 86 0.05 2.98 7.64
N ILE A 87 0.29 3.95 8.52
CA ILE A 87 1.40 3.92 9.48
C ILE A 87 1.31 2.69 10.38
N THR A 88 0.15 2.42 10.97
CA THR A 88 -0.06 1.25 11.84
C THR A 88 0.16 -0.07 11.10
N ALA A 89 -0.28 -0.16 9.84
CA ALA A 89 -0.07 -1.35 9.02
C ALA A 89 1.41 -1.58 8.69
N LEU A 90 2.15 -0.52 8.34
CA LEU A 90 3.59 -0.58 8.09
C LEU A 90 4.38 -0.98 9.34
N VAL A 91 4.04 -0.41 10.50
CA VAL A 91 4.67 -0.76 11.78
C VAL A 91 4.43 -2.24 12.10
N ARG A 92 3.20 -2.74 11.95
CA ARG A 92 2.90 -4.17 12.15
C ARG A 92 3.67 -5.06 11.19
N ALA A 93 3.68 -4.73 9.90
CA ALA A 93 4.45 -5.47 8.90
C ALA A 93 5.94 -5.54 9.28
N HIS A 94 6.51 -4.44 9.77
CA HIS A 94 7.90 -4.39 10.23
C HIS A 94 8.13 -5.27 11.46
N VAL A 95 7.29 -5.13 12.50
CA VAL A 95 7.41 -5.91 13.75
C VAL A 95 7.26 -7.41 13.48
N ASP A 96 6.27 -7.82 12.68
CA ASP A 96 6.05 -9.24 12.36
C ASP A 96 7.20 -9.88 11.56
N THR A 97 8.02 -9.06 10.91
CA THR A 97 9.13 -9.50 10.04
C THR A 97 10.48 -9.07 10.61
N THR A 98 10.53 -8.72 11.89
CA THR A 98 11.78 -8.40 12.57
C THR A 98 11.85 -9.29 13.79
N PRO A 99 12.88 -10.16 13.91
CA PRO A 99 13.05 -10.93 15.13
C PRO A 99 13.20 -9.96 16.31
N ASP A 100 12.65 -10.36 17.46
CA ASP A 100 12.87 -9.64 18.70
C ASP A 100 14.38 -9.58 18.97
N LEU A 101 14.94 -8.38 19.20
CA LEU A 101 16.36 -8.22 19.49
C LEU A 101 16.79 -9.07 20.69
N ALA A 102 15.88 -9.31 21.64
CA ALA A 102 16.14 -10.14 22.81
C ALA A 102 16.29 -11.64 22.50
N ASN A 103 15.86 -12.10 21.31
CA ASN A 103 15.85 -13.50 20.89
C ASN A 103 16.76 -13.77 19.67
N LEU A 104 17.74 -12.89 19.42
CA LEU A 104 18.71 -13.10 18.34
C LEU A 104 19.61 -14.30 18.65
N ASP A 105 19.62 -15.27 17.73
CA ASP A 105 20.45 -16.46 17.83
C ASP A 105 21.85 -16.19 17.26
N TYR A 106 22.81 -15.98 18.15
CA TYR A 106 24.23 -15.84 17.83
C TYR A 106 24.98 -17.17 17.84
N SER A 107 24.30 -18.33 17.88
CA SER A 107 24.96 -19.65 17.93
C SER A 107 25.93 -19.91 16.77
N GLN A 108 25.66 -19.30 15.61
CA GLN A 108 26.49 -19.36 14.41
C GLN A 108 27.63 -18.32 14.39
N TYR A 109 27.65 -17.38 15.33
CA TYR A 109 28.71 -16.37 15.46
C TYR A 109 29.74 -16.84 16.49
N LEU A 110 30.97 -17.09 16.03
CA LEU A 110 32.11 -17.34 16.90
C LEU A 110 32.98 -16.08 16.95
N GLU A 111 33.18 -15.52 18.15
CA GLU A 111 34.14 -14.45 18.33
C GLU A 111 35.55 -15.01 18.08
N PRO A 112 36.40 -14.35 17.26
CA PRO A 112 37.73 -14.87 16.93
C PRO A 112 38.59 -15.06 18.19
N SER A 113 38.73 -16.30 18.64
CA SER A 113 39.62 -16.68 19.74
C SER A 113 41.04 -16.93 19.23
N PRO A 114 42.10 -16.56 19.98
CA PRO A 114 43.48 -16.88 19.61
C PRO A 114 43.78 -18.40 19.53
N ILE A 115 42.89 -19.24 20.06
CA ILE A 115 43.09 -20.67 20.29
C ILE A 115 42.29 -21.52 19.29
N GLU A 116 41.31 -20.95 18.60
CA GLU A 116 40.45 -21.68 17.66
C GLU A 116 40.98 -21.61 16.21
N PRO A 117 40.76 -22.65 15.40
CA PRO A 117 41.15 -22.64 14.00
C PRO A 117 40.46 -21.48 13.27
N ILE A 118 41.26 -20.63 12.62
CA ILE A 118 40.78 -19.53 11.80
C ILE A 118 39.89 -20.13 10.70
N MET A 119 38.59 -19.85 10.75
CA MET A 119 37.66 -20.27 9.70
C MET A 119 38.19 -19.92 8.32
N ALA A 120 38.01 -20.83 7.37
CA ALA A 120 38.44 -20.61 6.00
C ALA A 120 37.68 -19.40 5.41
N GLU A 121 38.35 -18.63 4.54
CA GLU A 121 37.75 -17.46 3.91
C GLU A 121 36.45 -17.82 3.15
N SER A 122 36.44 -18.98 2.49
CA SER A 122 35.26 -19.51 1.81
C SER A 122 34.07 -19.75 2.75
N GLU A 123 34.32 -20.20 3.98
CA GLU A 123 33.27 -20.46 4.98
C GLU A 123 32.69 -19.14 5.50
N LYS A 124 33.53 -18.13 5.73
CA LYS A 124 33.07 -16.78 6.11
C LYS A 124 32.21 -16.16 5.01
N ILE A 125 32.64 -16.29 3.75
CA ILE A 125 31.88 -15.82 2.59
C ILE A 125 30.53 -16.55 2.51
N GLN A 126 30.52 -17.87 2.69
CA GLN A 126 29.30 -18.66 2.63
C GLN A 126 28.32 -18.28 3.76
N GLN A 127 28.80 -18.11 4.99
CA GLN A 127 27.99 -17.62 6.10
C GLN A 127 27.40 -16.24 5.81
N PHE A 128 28.19 -15.32 5.26
CA PHE A 128 27.71 -14.00 4.88
C PHE A 128 26.58 -14.07 3.84
N TYR A 129 26.74 -14.89 2.79
CA TYR A 129 25.68 -15.07 1.79
C TYR A 129 24.42 -15.71 2.37
N THR A 130 24.56 -16.68 3.28
CA THR A 130 23.42 -17.26 3.98
C THR A 130 22.67 -16.19 4.77
N LEU A 131 23.36 -15.40 5.59
CA LEU A 131 22.76 -14.32 6.39
C LEU A 131 22.08 -13.26 5.50
N LEU A 132 22.77 -12.83 4.43
CA LEU A 132 22.25 -11.87 3.48
C LEU A 132 20.96 -12.39 2.82
N THR A 133 20.98 -13.63 2.31
CA THR A 133 19.83 -14.23 1.62
C THR A 133 18.64 -14.40 2.57
N THR A 134 18.86 -14.91 3.78
CA THR A 134 17.81 -15.01 4.80
C THR A 134 17.24 -13.64 5.15
N SER A 135 18.09 -12.61 5.27
CA SER A 135 17.60 -11.25 5.53
C SER A 135 16.79 -10.68 4.37
N VAL A 136 17.17 -10.98 3.11
CA VAL A 136 16.42 -10.57 1.93
C VAL A 136 15.05 -11.26 1.89
N ASP A 137 14.95 -12.54 2.22
CA ASP A 137 13.67 -13.27 2.31
C ASP A 137 12.72 -12.63 3.34
N VAL A 138 13.27 -12.18 4.47
CA VAL A 138 12.51 -11.47 5.49
C VAL A 138 12.01 -10.11 4.98
N ILE A 139 12.80 -9.38 4.19
CA ILE A 139 12.37 -8.13 3.55
C ILE A 139 11.30 -8.41 2.48
N LYS A 140 11.36 -9.55 1.79
CA LYS A 140 10.33 -9.97 0.84
C LYS A 140 8.99 -10.22 1.53
N ASN A 141 9.02 -10.95 2.64
CA ASN A 141 7.85 -11.16 3.50
C ASN A 141 7.28 -9.83 4.06
N PHE A 142 8.14 -8.85 4.33
CA PHE A 142 7.71 -7.51 4.72
C PHE A 142 6.98 -6.78 3.59
N ALA A 143 7.55 -6.79 2.39
CA ALA A 143 6.94 -6.16 1.22
C ALA A 143 5.55 -6.74 0.94
N ASP A 144 5.40 -8.06 1.08
CA ASP A 144 4.12 -8.74 0.87
C ASP A 144 3.02 -8.31 1.85
N LYS A 145 3.40 -7.80 3.02
CA LYS A 145 2.49 -7.27 4.06
C LYS A 145 2.17 -5.78 3.90
N ILE A 146 2.79 -5.06 2.97
CA ILE A 146 2.51 -3.64 2.75
C ILE A 146 1.13 -3.48 2.08
N PRO A 147 0.22 -2.68 2.66
CA PRO A 147 -1.09 -2.43 2.05
C PRO A 147 -0.97 -1.90 0.62
N GLY A 148 -1.67 -2.56 -0.32
CA GLY A 148 -1.67 -2.21 -1.74
C GLY A 148 -0.49 -2.77 -2.56
N PHE A 149 0.53 -3.38 -1.94
CA PHE A 149 1.67 -3.93 -2.69
C PHE A 149 1.27 -5.10 -3.59
N GLN A 150 0.37 -5.98 -3.12
CA GLN A 150 -0.15 -7.11 -3.92
C GLN A 150 -1.06 -6.67 -5.09
N GLU A 151 -1.51 -5.41 -5.10
CA GLU A 151 -2.34 -4.86 -6.18
C GLU A 151 -1.49 -4.37 -7.37
N VAL A 152 -0.17 -4.22 -7.17
CA VAL A 152 0.82 -3.92 -8.22
C VAL A 152 1.07 -5.19 -9.03
N CYS A 153 1.31 -5.06 -10.34
CA CYS A 153 1.57 -6.24 -11.17
C CYS A 153 2.87 -6.95 -10.75
N PRO A 154 2.98 -8.28 -10.96
CA PRO A 154 4.11 -9.06 -10.49
C PRO A 154 5.47 -8.55 -10.99
N GLU A 155 5.52 -8.06 -12.23
CA GLU A 155 6.74 -7.54 -12.86
C GLU A 155 7.25 -6.29 -12.13
N ASP A 156 6.35 -5.35 -11.84
CA ASP A 156 6.68 -4.13 -11.12
C ASP A 156 7.03 -4.39 -9.65
N ARG A 157 6.39 -5.37 -9.01
CA ARG A 157 6.75 -5.79 -7.64
C ARG A 157 8.19 -6.32 -7.57
N GLU A 158 8.58 -7.13 -8.54
CA GLU A 158 9.95 -7.66 -8.62
C GLU A 158 10.95 -6.53 -8.85
N LEU A 159 10.66 -5.61 -9.77
CA LEU A 159 11.52 -4.44 -10.01
C LEU A 159 11.66 -3.54 -8.77
N LEU A 160 10.55 -3.25 -8.09
CA LEU A 160 10.55 -2.47 -6.84
C LEU A 160 11.39 -3.15 -5.77
N PHE A 161 11.26 -4.48 -5.63
CA PHE A 161 12.02 -5.25 -4.66
C PHE A 161 13.51 -5.27 -4.99
N GLN A 162 13.88 -5.56 -6.24
CA GLN A 162 15.27 -5.56 -6.69
C GLN A 162 15.92 -4.18 -6.49
N SER A 163 15.19 -3.10 -6.77
CA SER A 163 15.70 -1.74 -6.63
C SER A 163 15.92 -1.30 -5.19
N ALA A 164 15.15 -1.81 -4.22
CA ALA A 164 15.14 -1.30 -2.85
C ALA A 164 15.59 -2.30 -1.78
N SER A 165 15.74 -3.58 -2.11
CA SER A 165 16.04 -4.66 -1.12
C SER A 165 17.32 -4.41 -0.33
N LEU A 166 18.39 -3.94 -0.99
CA LEU A 166 19.65 -3.62 -0.31
C LEU A 166 19.55 -2.39 0.60
N GLU A 167 18.82 -1.35 0.20
CA GLU A 167 18.59 -0.17 1.04
C GLU A 167 17.77 -0.54 2.28
N LEU A 168 16.74 -1.37 2.10
CA LEU A 168 15.93 -1.89 3.21
C LEU A 168 16.74 -2.80 4.14
N PHE A 169 17.68 -3.58 3.60
CA PHE A 169 18.61 -4.37 4.38
C PHE A 169 19.49 -3.48 5.26
N VAL A 170 20.17 -2.48 4.66
CA VAL A 170 21.03 -1.55 5.39
C VAL A 170 20.25 -0.77 6.44
N LEU A 171 19.04 -0.31 6.12
CA LEU A 171 18.19 0.40 7.06
C LEU A 171 17.80 -0.46 8.26
N ARG A 172 17.42 -1.73 8.03
CA ARG A 172 17.07 -2.68 9.10
C ARG A 172 18.28 -3.04 9.94
N LEU A 173 19.46 -3.15 9.34
CA LEU A 173 20.71 -3.38 10.05
C LEU A 173 21.04 -2.18 10.96
N ALA A 174 21.02 -0.96 10.42
CA ALA A 174 21.27 0.27 11.16
C ALA A 174 20.25 0.49 12.31
N TYR A 175 19.00 0.07 12.13
CA TYR A 175 18.00 0.14 13.19
C TYR A 175 18.30 -0.81 14.37
N ARG A 176 18.98 -1.93 14.12
CA ARG A 176 19.33 -2.92 15.16
C ARG A 176 20.63 -2.58 15.88
N THR A 177 21.51 -1.81 15.26
CA THR A 177 22.80 -1.44 15.85
C THR A 177 22.62 -0.40 16.96
N HIS A 178 23.15 -0.66 18.16
CA HIS A 178 23.16 0.34 19.21
C HIS A 178 24.27 1.38 18.97
N PRO A 179 24.04 2.69 19.24
CA PRO A 179 25.05 3.73 19.03
C PRO A 179 26.35 3.53 19.81
N ASN A 180 26.31 2.72 20.87
CA ASN A 180 27.45 2.45 21.75
C ASN A 180 28.17 1.13 21.40
N ASP A 181 27.65 0.34 20.47
CA ASP A 181 28.32 -0.89 20.03
C ASP A 181 29.47 -0.53 19.09
N THR A 182 30.69 -0.85 19.52
CA THR A 182 31.90 -0.70 18.69
C THR A 182 31.99 -1.73 17.56
N LYS A 183 31.05 -2.67 17.47
CA LYS A 183 30.96 -3.71 16.45
C LYS A 183 29.53 -3.78 15.93
N LEU A 184 29.36 -3.91 14.61
CA LEU A 184 28.06 -4.13 13.98
C LEU A 184 27.62 -5.57 14.31
N THR A 185 26.81 -5.76 15.36
CA THR A 185 26.22 -7.05 15.74
C THR A 185 24.87 -7.29 15.09
#